data_AF-A0A6I9WFR6-F1
#
_entry.id   AF-A0A6I9WFR6-F1
#
_cell.length_a   1.000
_cell.length_b   1.000
_cell.length_c   1.000
_cell.angle_alpha   90.00
_cell.angle_beta   90.00
_cell.angle_gamma   90.00
#
_symmetry.space_group_name_H-M   'P 1'
#
loop_
_entity.id
_entity.type
_entity.pdbx_description
1 polymer ?
#
loop_
_entity_poly.entity_id
_entity_poly.type
_entity_poly.pdbx_seq_one_letter_code
_entity_poly.pdbx_strand_id
1 'polypeptide(L)'
;MTVKKRRLVEELHAPARRNFPRRRVVVCYNDLWQADVVEMRPYARRNKGYNYVMTIIDVLSKYAWIVPLKSKRKRGSRGVIQDISRRRSTSAKSTNGQGYDIRHYSTYSVMKAAVVERFNRTLKNNMCKLFTLNGSYRA
;
A
#
# COMPACT_ATOMS: atom_id res chain seq x y z
N MET A 1 -7.27 23.47 -14.97
CA MET A 1 -6.34 23.48 -13.80
C MET A 1 -5.11 24.29 -14.17
N THR A 2 -4.87 25.43 -13.54
CA THR A 2 -3.75 26.33 -13.88
C THR A 2 -2.42 25.76 -13.38
N VAL A 3 -1.35 25.86 -14.18
CA VAL A 3 0.01 25.37 -13.83
C VAL A 3 0.49 25.94 -12.48
N LYS A 4 0.18 27.21 -12.19
CA LYS A 4 0.47 27.86 -10.91
C LYS A 4 -0.13 27.13 -9.70
N LYS A 5 -1.36 26.63 -9.82
CA LYS A 5 -2.05 25.88 -8.76
C LYS A 5 -1.35 24.56 -8.46
N ARG A 6 -0.87 23.85 -9.50
CA ARG A 6 -0.11 22.59 -9.33
C ARG A 6 1.19 22.82 -8.57
N ARG A 7 1.96 23.83 -8.96
CA ARG A 7 3.22 24.17 -8.30
C ARG A 7 3.05 24.52 -6.82
N LEU A 8 2.04 25.33 -6.49
CA LEU A 8 1.72 25.67 -5.10
C LEU A 8 1.37 24.42 -4.26
N VAL A 9 0.60 23.49 -4.82
CA VAL A 9 0.23 22.24 -4.14
C VAL A 9 1.45 21.33 -3.93
N GLU A 10 2.37 21.29 -4.90
CA GLU A 10 3.62 20.52 -4.77
C GLU A 10 4.52 21.05 -3.66
N GLU A 11 4.63 22.37 -3.54
CA GLU A 11 5.38 23.03 -2.46
C GLU A 11 4.72 22.78 -1.10
N LEU A 12 3.40 22.95 -1.00
CA LEU A 12 2.64 22.79 0.24
C LEU A 12 2.69 21.37 0.82
N HIS A 13 2.73 20.35 -0.04
CA HIS A 13 2.81 18.94 0.36
C HIS A 13 4.22 18.34 0.17
N ALA A 14 5.25 19.17 0.06
CA ALA A 14 6.62 18.70 -0.02
C ALA A 14 6.99 17.99 1.31
N PRO A 15 7.41 16.71 1.27
CA PRO A 15 7.74 15.99 2.49
C PRO A 15 9.05 16.52 3.09
N ALA A 16 9.09 16.68 4.41
CA ALA A 16 10.33 16.97 5.12
C ALA A 16 11.36 15.85 4.89
N ARG A 17 12.53 16.19 4.36
CA ARG A 17 13.62 15.23 4.10
C ARG A 17 14.43 15.03 5.39
N ARG A 18 14.40 13.82 5.96
CA ARG A 18 15.30 13.40 7.04
C ARG A 18 16.14 12.23 6.56
N ASN A 19 17.46 12.41 6.58
CA ASN A 19 18.43 11.37 6.23
C ASN A 19 18.89 10.70 7.53
N PHE A 20 18.86 9.37 7.56
CA PHE A 20 19.35 8.57 8.68
C PHE A 20 19.94 7.27 8.12
N PRO A 21 21.00 6.73 8.73
CA PRO A 21 21.58 5.46 8.30
C PRO A 21 20.52 4.36 8.38
N ARG A 22 20.39 3.57 7.31
CA ARG A 22 19.43 2.47 7.23
C ARG A 22 20.13 1.20 6.78
N ARG A 23 19.78 0.08 7.41
CA ARG A 23 20.20 -1.24 6.98
C ARG A 23 19.58 -1.56 5.62
N ARG A 24 20.38 -2.07 4.68
CA ARG A 24 19.87 -2.55 3.39
C ARG A 24 19.04 -3.82 3.63
N VAL A 25 17.87 -3.88 3.01
CA VAL A 25 17.04 -5.09 3.02
C VAL A 25 17.50 -5.95 1.85
N VAL A 26 18.06 -7.12 2.13
CA VAL A 26 18.46 -8.12 1.13
C VAL A 26 17.36 -9.17 1.06
N VAL A 27 16.83 -9.44 -0.14
CA VAL A 27 15.68 -10.33 -0.38
C VAL A 27 15.91 -11.10 -1.69
N CYS A 28 15.54 -12.39 -1.74
CA CYS A 28 15.58 -13.20 -2.97
C CYS A 28 14.24 -13.14 -3.73
N TYR A 29 14.18 -13.79 -4.88
CA TYR A 29 13.00 -13.81 -5.75
C TYR A 29 11.79 -14.49 -5.08
N ASN A 30 10.64 -13.81 -5.08
CA ASN A 30 9.38 -14.27 -4.47
C ASN A 30 9.40 -14.53 -2.94
N ASP A 31 10.41 -14.05 -2.22
CA ASP A 31 10.54 -14.34 -0.78
C ASP A 31 9.54 -13.58 0.10
N LEU A 32 9.31 -12.29 -0.17
CA LEU A 32 8.70 -11.40 0.82
C LEU A 32 7.74 -10.36 0.25
N TRP A 33 6.50 -10.43 0.72
CA TRP A 33 5.52 -9.35 0.59
C TRP A 33 5.32 -8.65 1.93
N GLN A 34 5.29 -7.33 1.89
CA GLN A 34 4.92 -6.53 3.05
C GLN A 34 3.51 -5.99 2.85
N ALA A 35 2.67 -6.12 3.87
CA ALA A 35 1.32 -5.61 3.86
C ALA A 35 1.09 -4.67 5.05
N ASP A 36 0.35 -3.60 4.82
CA ASP A 36 -0.07 -2.67 5.86
C ASP A 36 -1.50 -2.17 5.57
N VAL A 37 -2.16 -1.63 6.59
CA VAL A 37 -3.50 -1.07 6.48
C VAL A 37 -3.47 0.40 6.83
N VAL A 38 -3.77 1.23 5.84
CA VAL A 38 -3.90 2.67 5.97
C VAL A 38 -5.32 3.04 6.37
N GLU A 39 -5.47 3.85 7.42
CA GLU A 39 -6.75 4.40 7.85
C GLU A 39 -7.15 5.64 7.05
N MET A 40 -8.38 5.62 6.52
CA MET A 40 -8.99 6.65 5.68
C MET A 40 -10.39 7.09 6.18
N ARG A 41 -10.72 6.77 7.44
CA ARG A 41 -12.02 7.06 8.08
C ARG A 41 -12.52 8.51 7.91
N PRO A 42 -11.67 9.56 8.01
CA PRO A 42 -12.12 10.94 7.78
C PRO A 42 -12.75 11.16 6.40
N TYR A 43 -12.36 10.36 5.41
CA TYR A 43 -12.82 10.49 4.03
C TYR A 43 -13.91 9.48 3.66
N ALA A 44 -14.30 8.59 4.57
CA ALA A 44 -15.21 7.48 4.29
C ALA A 44 -16.58 7.93 3.77
N ARG A 45 -17.12 9.04 4.30
CA ARG A 45 -18.39 9.62 3.83
C ARG A 45 -18.33 10.02 2.35
N ARG A 46 -17.18 10.53 1.89
CA ARG A 46 -16.96 10.94 0.51
C ARG A 46 -16.55 9.77 -0.40
N ASN A 47 -15.98 8.72 0.18
CA ASN A 47 -15.51 7.52 -0.50
C ASN A 47 -16.43 6.30 -0.26
N LYS A 48 -17.75 6.47 -0.36
CA LYS A 48 -18.74 5.36 -0.36
C LYS A 48 -18.60 4.37 0.82
N GLY A 49 -18.18 4.86 1.98
CA GLY A 49 -18.00 4.07 3.21
C GLY A 49 -16.69 3.27 3.30
N TYR A 50 -15.72 3.51 2.41
CA TYR A 50 -14.39 2.91 2.52
C TYR A 50 -13.58 3.62 3.61
N ASN A 51 -13.31 2.89 4.69
CA ASN A 51 -12.65 3.40 5.89
C ASN A 51 -11.15 3.11 5.91
N TYR A 52 -10.71 2.12 5.15
CA TYR A 52 -9.35 1.61 5.18
C TYR A 52 -8.87 1.31 3.77
N VAL A 53 -7.55 1.30 3.59
CA VAL A 53 -6.89 0.89 2.36
C VAL A 53 -5.81 -0.09 2.74
N MET A 54 -5.91 -1.32 2.27
CA MET A 54 -4.86 -2.32 2.42
C MET A 54 -3.84 -2.12 1.30
N THR A 55 -2.58 -1.98 1.68
CA THR A 55 -1.46 -1.89 0.75
C THR A 55 -0.61 -3.15 0.89
N ILE A 56 -0.28 -3.77 -0.23
CA ILE A 56 0.57 -4.95 -0.29
C ILE A 56 1.66 -4.63 -1.30
N ILE A 57 2.93 -4.77 -0.92
CA ILE A 57 4.07 -4.50 -1.80
C ILE A 57 5.01 -5.70 -1.83
N ASP A 58 5.41 -6.09 -3.03
CA ASP A 58 6.51 -7.02 -3.25
C ASP A 58 7.83 -6.29 -2.99
N VAL A 59 8.61 -6.79 -2.02
CA VAL A 59 9.83 -6.11 -1.59
C VAL A 59 10.90 -6.13 -2.67
N LEU A 60 10.96 -7.15 -3.52
CA LEU A 60 11.97 -7.22 -4.56
C LEU A 60 11.58 -6.34 -5.76
N SER A 61 10.43 -6.62 -6.36
CA SER A 61 10.00 -5.97 -7.60
C SER A 61 9.43 -4.56 -7.41
N LYS A 62 9.10 -4.17 -6.16
CA LYS A 62 8.42 -2.92 -5.79
C LYS A 62 7.04 -2.74 -6.41
N TYR A 63 6.47 -3.78 -7.02
CA TYR A 63 5.07 -3.79 -7.41
C TYR A 63 4.17 -3.78 -6.18
N ALA A 64 3.18 -2.90 -6.18
CA ALA A 64 2.24 -2.74 -5.08
C ALA A 64 0.79 -2.88 -5.54
N TRP A 65 -0.01 -3.51 -4.70
CA TRP A 65 -1.46 -3.61 -4.83
C TRP A 65 -2.12 -2.79 -3.73
N ILE A 66 -3.21 -2.12 -4.10
CA ILE A 66 -3.98 -1.25 -3.22
C ILE A 66 -5.42 -1.73 -3.26
N VAL A 67 -5.97 -2.11 -2.11
CA VAL A 67 -7.33 -2.63 -2.00
C VAL A 67 -8.13 -1.85 -0.95
N PRO A 68 -9.21 -1.14 -1.34
CA PRO A 68 -10.02 -0.40 -0.38
C PRO A 68 -10.88 -1.37 0.45
N LEU A 69 -10.98 -1.11 1.75
CA LEU A 69 -11.70 -1.93 2.72
C LEU A 69 -12.69 -1.08 3.51
N LYS A 70 -13.91 -1.60 3.69
CA LYS A 70 -14.93 -0.94 4.54
C LYS A 70 -14.70 -1.17 6.03
N SER A 71 -14.02 -2.27 6.40
CA SER A 71 -13.79 -2.68 7.80
C SER A 71 -12.37 -3.24 7.98
N LYS A 72 -11.80 -3.09 9.17
CA LYS A 72 -10.48 -3.62 9.57
C LYS A 72 -10.48 -5.14 9.84
N ARG A 73 -11.62 -5.83 9.65
CA ARG A 73 -11.76 -7.27 9.97
C ARG A 73 -10.77 -8.13 9.18
N LYS A 74 -10.03 -8.99 9.89
CA LYS A 74 -9.03 -9.94 9.34
C LYS A 74 -9.56 -10.85 8.21
N ARG A 75 -10.86 -11.16 8.21
CA ARG A 75 -11.51 -11.99 7.17
C ARG A 75 -11.40 -11.37 5.78
N GLY A 76 -11.55 -10.05 5.66
CA GLY A 76 -11.40 -9.35 4.38
C GLY A 76 -9.97 -9.40 3.85
N SER A 77 -8.98 -9.26 4.72
CA SER A 77 -7.56 -9.27 4.35
C SER A 77 -7.10 -10.61 3.79
N ARG A 78 -7.57 -11.75 4.33
CA ARG A 78 -7.20 -13.09 3.82
C ARG A 78 -7.70 -13.33 2.40
N GLY A 79 -8.96 -12.99 2.11
CA GLY A 79 -9.53 -13.15 0.77
C GLY A 79 -8.78 -12.33 -0.27
N VAL A 80 -8.37 -11.11 0.07
CA VAL A 80 -7.58 -10.24 -0.80
C VAL A 80 -6.19 -10.83 -1.10
N ILE A 81 -5.50 -11.32 -0.07
CA ILE A 81 -4.17 -11.94 -0.24
C ILE A 81 -4.27 -13.20 -1.11
N GLN A 82 -5.28 -14.05 -0.89
CA GLN A 82 -5.51 -15.23 -1.71
C GLN A 82 -5.79 -14.88 -3.18
N ASP A 83 -6.61 -13.85 -3.43
CA ASP A 83 -6.92 -13.41 -4.79
C ASP A 83 -5.68 -12.86 -5.51
N ILE A 84 -4.86 -12.03 -4.83
CA ILE A 84 -3.61 -11.51 -5.39
C ILE A 84 -2.62 -12.64 -5.67
N SER A 85 -2.50 -13.60 -4.74
CA SER A 85 -1.65 -14.76 -4.94
C SER A 85 -2.06 -15.57 -6.15
N ARG A 86 -3.36 -15.83 -6.31
CA ARG A 86 -3.90 -16.54 -7.48
C ARG A 86 -3.60 -15.80 -8.78
N ARG A 87 -3.80 -14.48 -8.83
CA ARG A 87 -3.51 -13.63 -10.01
C ARG A 87 -2.04 -13.59 -10.40
N ARG A 88 -1.12 -13.77 -9.44
CA ARG A 88 0.32 -13.82 -9.71
C ARG A 88 0.76 -15.24 -10.09
N SER A 89 0.14 -16.28 -9.52
CA SER A 89 0.44 -17.67 -9.88
C SER A 89 -0.12 -18.07 -11.25
N THR A 90 -1.06 -17.32 -11.84
CA THR A 90 -1.51 -17.59 -13.22
C THR A 90 -0.42 -17.41 -14.30
N SER A 91 0.70 -16.76 -13.99
CA SER A 91 1.90 -16.76 -14.86
C SER A 91 2.91 -17.87 -14.55
N ALA A 92 2.72 -18.62 -13.47
CA ALA A 92 3.50 -19.80 -13.11
C ALA A 92 2.55 -20.99 -12.96
N LYS A 93 2.22 -21.66 -14.08
CA LYS A 93 1.50 -22.93 -14.08
C LYS A 93 2.30 -23.94 -13.24
N SER A 94 1.94 -24.11 -11.97
CA SER A 94 2.29 -25.31 -11.21
C SER A 94 1.09 -26.24 -11.28
N THR A 95 1.24 -27.26 -12.11
CA THR A 95 0.55 -28.53 -11.96
C THR A 95 0.65 -28.97 -10.50
N ASN A 96 -0.46 -29.49 -9.96
CA ASN A 96 -0.59 -30.14 -8.64
C ASN A 96 -0.97 -29.20 -7.47
N GLY A 97 -2.23 -28.78 -7.44
CA GLY A 97 -3.19 -29.14 -6.38
C GLY A 97 -2.90 -28.87 -4.89
N GLN A 98 -1.87 -28.11 -4.51
CA GLN A 98 -1.60 -27.80 -3.10
C GLN A 98 -1.73 -26.29 -2.84
N GLY A 99 -2.58 -25.94 -1.88
CA GLY A 99 -2.86 -24.56 -1.51
C GLY A 99 -1.57 -23.79 -1.17
N TYR A 100 -1.54 -22.52 -1.55
CA TYR A 100 -0.41 -21.63 -1.33
C TYR A 100 0.01 -21.64 0.16
N ASP A 101 1.16 -22.21 0.50
CA ASP A 101 1.76 -22.15 1.85
C ASP A 101 2.30 -20.74 2.13
N ILE A 102 1.36 -19.79 2.29
CA ILE A 102 1.68 -18.41 2.64
C ILE A 102 1.98 -18.36 4.13
N ARG A 103 3.27 -18.40 4.48
CA ARG A 103 3.73 -18.20 5.87
C ARG A 103 3.49 -16.75 6.29
N HIS A 104 2.41 -16.52 7.01
CA HIS A 104 2.09 -15.21 7.57
C HIS A 104 2.82 -15.02 8.91
N TYR A 105 3.79 -14.10 8.95
CA TYR A 105 4.43 -13.68 10.19
C TYR A 105 4.14 -12.21 10.49
N SER A 106 3.63 -11.92 11.69
CA SER A 106 3.48 -10.55 12.19
C SER A 106 4.76 -10.11 12.88
N THR A 107 5.56 -9.27 12.24
CA THR A 107 6.72 -8.65 12.88
C THR A 107 6.34 -7.31 13.51
N TYR A 108 6.35 -7.26 14.84
CA TYR A 108 6.14 -6.04 15.65
C TYR A 108 7.37 -5.10 15.67
N SER A 109 8.16 -5.06 14.59
CA SER A 109 9.33 -4.19 14.47
C SER A 109 9.11 -3.19 13.35
N VAL A 110 9.09 -1.90 13.72
CA VAL A 110 8.91 -0.74 12.82
C VAL A 110 9.89 -0.81 11.63
N MET A 111 11.10 -1.31 11.85
CA MET A 111 12.12 -1.40 10.79
C MET A 111 11.87 -2.51 9.77
N LYS A 112 11.10 -3.56 10.13
CA LYS A 112 10.83 -4.69 9.22
C LYS A 112 9.76 -4.38 8.18
N ALA A 113 8.99 -3.29 8.33
CA ALA A 113 7.96 -2.83 7.39
C ALA A 113 8.36 -1.56 6.60
N ALA A 114 9.64 -1.19 6.61
CA ALA A 114 10.11 0.10 6.09
C ALA A 114 9.80 0.34 4.59
N VAL A 115 9.63 -0.73 3.79
CA VAL A 115 9.31 -0.61 2.36
C VAL A 115 7.84 -0.25 2.17
N VAL A 116 6.93 -0.98 2.82
CA VAL A 116 5.50 -0.66 2.77
C VAL A 116 5.18 0.68 3.44
N GLU A 117 5.87 1.05 4.53
CA GLU A 117 5.71 2.37 5.15
C GLU A 117 6.11 3.50 4.20
N ARG A 118 7.24 3.35 3.48
CA ARG A 118 7.67 4.35 2.49
C ARG A 118 6.65 4.46 1.37
N PHE A 119 6.14 3.33 0.88
CA PHE A 119 5.09 3.30 -0.13
C PHE A 119 3.82 4.01 0.37
N ASN A 120 3.37 3.72 1.59
CA ASN A 120 2.20 4.35 2.20
C ASN A 120 2.36 5.86 2.35
N ARG A 121 3.57 6.34 2.69
CA ARG A 121 3.86 7.77 2.72
C ARG A 121 3.78 8.41 1.33
N THR A 122 4.32 7.77 0.30
CA THR A 122 4.22 8.25 -1.08
C THR A 122 2.76 8.29 -1.55
N LEU A 123 2.01 7.21 -1.28
CA LEU A 123 0.60 7.10 -1.63
C LEU A 123 -0.23 8.22 -0.97
N LYS A 124 -0.09 8.40 0.35
CA LYS A 124 -0.78 9.47 1.08
C LYS A 124 -0.44 10.85 0.54
N ASN A 125 0.84 11.12 0.26
CA ASN A 125 1.25 12.41 -0.28
C ASN A 125 0.58 12.69 -1.64
N ASN A 126 0.60 11.71 -2.54
CA ASN A 126 -0.04 11.84 -3.86
C ASN A 126 -1.56 12.04 -3.74
N MET A 127 -2.22 11.32 -2.82
CA MET A 127 -3.65 11.52 -2.55
C MET A 127 -3.94 12.93 -2.01
N CYS A 128 -3.16 13.42 -1.05
CA CYS A 128 -3.32 14.77 -0.51
C CYS A 128 -3.18 15.84 -1.59
N LYS A 129 -2.16 15.73 -2.46
CA LYS A 129 -1.99 16.62 -3.61
C LYS A 129 -3.21 16.60 -4.53
N LEU A 130 -3.71 15.42 -4.87
CA LEU A 130 -4.88 15.26 -5.73
C LEU A 130 -6.13 15.88 -5.09
N PHE A 131 -6.34 15.68 -3.79
CA PHE A 131 -7.47 16.25 -3.06
C PHE A 131 -7.42 17.79 -3.01
N THR A 132 -6.24 18.38 -2.78
CA THR A 132 -6.07 19.84 -2.81
C THR A 132 -6.27 20.40 -4.21
N LEU A 133 -5.81 19.69 -5.25
CA LEU A 133 -6.03 20.09 -6.64
C LEU A 133 -7.51 20.11 -7.00
N ASN A 134 -8.20 19.01 -6.71
CA ASN A 134 -9.61 18.81 -7.07
C ASN A 134 -10.58 19.59 -6.18
N GLY A 135 -10.13 20.10 -5.01
CA GLY A 135 -11.00 20.72 -4.01
C GLY A 135 -12.02 19.73 -3.41
N SER A 136 -11.85 18.43 -3.66
CA SER A 136 -12.72 17.37 -3.18
C SER A 136 -11.89 16.18 -2.72
N TYR A 137 -12.33 15.52 -1.65
CA TYR A 137 -11.70 14.30 -1.13
C TYR A 137 -12.31 13.03 -1.72
N ARG A 138 -12.86 13.10 -2.95
CA ARG A 138 -13.25 11.92 -3.71
C ARG A 138 -11.98 11.32 -4.30
N ALA A 139 -11.68 10.08 -3.93
CA ALA A 139 -10.59 9.29 -4.49
C ALA A 139 -11.08 8.48 -5.70
#